data_AF-A0A7X3MH31-F1
#
_entry.id   AF-A0A7X3MH31-F1
#
_cell.length_a   1.000
_cell.length_b   1.000
_cell.length_c   1.000
_cell.angle_alpha   90.00
_cell.angle_beta   90.00
_cell.angle_gamma   90.00
#
_symmetry.space_group_name_H-M   'P 1'
#
loop_
_entity.id
_entity.type
_entity.pdbx_description
1 polymer ?
#
loop_
_entity_poly.entity_id
_entity_poly.type
_entity_poly.pdbx_seq_one_letter_code
_entity_poly.pdbx_strand_id
1 'polypeptide(L)'
;MKKRIVNMILSVVLAAIMGCNASEASTSKVLSNDLMNDNVGIGVMQMVKNSVQVQHSKTKEEFDRLTSVIENRNGRIIIEMVDATVLDGDGNGSDSFGFYVKYDTGQFSKGDKIRSVFVYNPDTNYFDDIVYRRDQLIE
;
A
#
# COMPACT_ATOMS: atom_id res chain seq x y z
N MET A 1 6.53 22.06 44.77
CA MET A 1 5.86 20.81 44.33
C MET A 1 6.11 20.59 42.85
N LYS A 2 7.01 19.67 42.47
CA LYS A 2 7.31 19.31 41.07
C LYS A 2 6.85 17.87 40.85
N LYS A 3 5.79 17.67 40.06
CA LYS A 3 5.32 16.33 39.68
C LYS A 3 6.25 15.80 38.58
N ARG A 4 6.93 14.69 38.88
CA ARG A 4 7.77 13.94 37.94
C ARG A 4 6.84 13.06 37.08
N ILE A 5 6.89 13.21 35.76
CA ILE A 5 6.21 12.30 34.82
C ILE A 5 7.21 11.24 34.41
N VAL A 6 6.80 9.98 34.59
CA VAL A 6 7.60 8.76 34.42
C VAL A 6 7.47 8.30 32.97
N ASN A 7 8.60 8.08 32.28
CA ASN A 7 8.63 7.46 30.95
C ASN A 7 8.22 5.98 31.06
N MET A 8 7.16 5.59 30.36
CA MET A 8 6.72 4.20 30.25
C MET A 8 7.24 3.62 28.92
N ILE A 9 8.29 2.81 28.98
CA ILE A 9 8.81 2.06 27.83
C ILE A 9 8.02 0.75 27.75
N LEU A 10 7.21 0.59 26.70
CA LEU A 10 6.46 -0.63 26.43
C LEU A 10 7.31 -1.60 25.59
N SER A 11 8.01 -2.50 26.27
CA SER A 11 8.75 -3.60 25.64
C SER A 11 7.82 -4.80 25.44
N VAL A 12 7.46 -5.13 24.20
CA VAL A 12 6.76 -6.39 23.89
C VAL A 12 7.79 -7.44 23.52
N VAL A 13 8.03 -8.36 24.45
CA VAL A 13 8.78 -9.59 24.25
C VAL A 13 7.81 -10.65 23.71
N LEU A 14 8.07 -11.19 22.51
CA LEU A 14 7.37 -12.36 22.00
C LEU A 14 8.25 -13.60 22.22
N ALA A 15 7.89 -14.42 23.21
CA ALA A 15 8.50 -15.71 23.47
C ALA A 15 7.59 -16.85 22.97
N ALA A 16 8.18 -17.66 22.09
CA ALA A 16 8.06 -19.10 21.86
C ALA A 16 6.69 -19.83 21.94
N ILE A 17 6.45 -20.69 20.94
CA ILE A 17 6.17 -22.11 21.19
C ILE A 17 6.78 -22.99 20.10
N MET A 18 7.37 -24.08 20.58
CA MET A 18 8.07 -25.14 19.86
C MET A 18 7.08 -26.06 19.13
N GLY A 19 7.60 -26.81 18.15
CA GLY A 19 6.80 -27.52 17.16
C GLY A 19 6.09 -28.80 17.62
N CYS A 20 5.28 -29.32 16.72
CA CYS A 20 4.83 -30.71 16.70
C CYS A 20 5.24 -31.34 15.37
N ASN A 21 6.15 -32.31 15.44
CA ASN A 21 6.34 -33.29 14.37
C ASN A 21 5.07 -34.16 14.34
N ALA A 22 4.37 -34.18 13.20
CA ALA A 22 3.22 -35.05 13.02
C ALA A 22 3.68 -36.51 12.92
N SER A 23 3.10 -37.34 13.77
CA SER A 23 3.29 -38.79 13.82
C SER A 23 2.63 -39.45 12.60
N GLU A 24 3.30 -40.43 12.00
CA GLU A 24 2.68 -41.35 11.03
C GLU A 24 1.59 -42.19 11.74
N ALA A 25 0.40 -42.23 11.15
CA ALA A 25 -0.67 -43.17 11.51
C ALA A 25 -1.31 -43.75 10.25
N SER A 26 -1.65 -45.03 10.35
CA SER A 26 -1.83 -46.01 9.28
C SER A 26 -2.98 -45.77 8.30
N THR A 27 -2.77 -46.31 7.09
CA THR A 27 -3.73 -46.59 6.02
C THR A 27 -5.12 -47.02 6.50
N SER A 28 -6.16 -46.33 6.02
CA SER A 28 -7.46 -46.92 5.71
C SER A 28 -7.95 -46.35 4.37
N LYS A 29 -8.17 -47.24 3.41
CA LYS A 29 -8.67 -46.90 2.08
C LYS A 29 -10.15 -46.53 2.17
N VAL A 30 -10.49 -45.27 1.91
CA VAL A 30 -11.80 -44.90 1.39
C VAL A 30 -11.57 -44.16 0.09
N LEU A 31 -11.85 -44.86 -1.01
CA LEU A 31 -11.95 -44.28 -2.35
C LEU A 31 -13.14 -43.32 -2.34
N SER A 32 -12.89 -42.04 -2.54
CA SER A 32 -13.89 -41.09 -3.01
C SER A 32 -13.19 -40.13 -3.96
N ASN A 33 -13.72 -40.12 -5.19
CA ASN A 33 -13.18 -39.40 -6.32
C ASN A 33 -13.38 -37.90 -6.13
N ASP A 34 -12.39 -37.21 -5.56
CA ASP A 34 -12.32 -35.75 -5.63
C ASP A 34 -10.88 -35.34 -6.00
N LEU A 35 -10.53 -35.55 -7.26
CA LEU A 35 -9.47 -34.78 -7.90
C LEU A 35 -10.04 -33.38 -8.23
N MET A 36 -10.31 -32.59 -7.20
CA MET A 36 -10.42 -31.15 -7.36
C MET A 36 -9.02 -30.61 -7.59
N ASN A 37 -8.82 -30.19 -8.83
CA ASN A 37 -7.63 -29.62 -9.44
C ASN A 37 -6.92 -28.57 -8.56
N ASP A 38 -5.85 -28.97 -7.86
CA ASP A 38 -4.94 -28.08 -7.11
C ASP A 38 -4.40 -26.90 -7.95
N ASN A 39 -4.42 -27.00 -9.28
CA ASN A 39 -4.03 -25.90 -10.17
C ASN A 39 -5.02 -24.71 -10.15
N VAL A 40 -6.29 -24.94 -9.79
CA VAL A 40 -7.27 -23.84 -9.64
C VAL A 40 -6.95 -23.02 -8.39
N GLY A 41 -6.59 -23.67 -7.29
CA GLY A 41 -6.22 -22.98 -6.05
C GLY A 41 -4.96 -22.12 -6.20
N ILE A 42 -3.93 -22.67 -6.86
CA ILE A 42 -2.68 -21.93 -7.14
C ILE A 42 -2.94 -20.77 -8.13
N GLY A 43 -3.76 -21.01 -9.17
CA GLY A 43 -4.14 -19.97 -10.14
C GLY A 43 -4.92 -18.81 -9.51
N VAL A 44 -5.88 -19.11 -8.62
CA VAL A 44 -6.65 -18.11 -7.88
C VAL A 44 -5.75 -17.32 -6.93
N MET A 45 -4.85 -17.97 -6.19
CA MET A 45 -3.89 -17.26 -5.32
C MET A 45 -2.93 -16.37 -6.12
N GLN A 46 -2.48 -16.80 -7.30
CA GLN A 46 -1.62 -16.00 -8.18
C GLN A 46 -2.37 -14.80 -8.79
N MET A 47 -3.65 -14.96 -9.16
CA MET A 47 -4.51 -13.85 -9.60
C MET A 47 -4.71 -12.81 -8.50
N VAL A 48 -4.96 -13.26 -7.26
CA VAL A 48 -5.05 -12.36 -6.10
C VAL A 48 -3.73 -11.64 -5.84
N LYS A 49 -2.58 -12.32 -5.98
CA LYS A 49 -1.26 -11.70 -5.77
C LYS A 49 -0.92 -10.61 -6.80
N ASN A 50 -1.51 -10.68 -7.99
CA ASN A 50 -1.33 -9.69 -9.06
C ASN A 50 -2.44 -8.62 -9.11
N SER A 51 -3.40 -8.65 -8.18
CA SER A 51 -4.56 -7.75 -8.16
C SER A 51 -4.26 -6.37 -7.58
N VAL A 52 -3.19 -6.23 -6.80
CA VAL A 52 -2.80 -4.96 -6.15
C VAL A 52 -1.33 -4.66 -6.43
N GLN A 53 -1.04 -3.41 -6.77
CA GLN A 53 0.32 -2.91 -6.92
C GLN A 53 0.45 -1.56 -6.20
N VAL A 54 1.39 -1.51 -5.26
CA VAL A 54 1.75 -0.29 -4.53
C VAL A 54 3.02 0.28 -5.16
N GLN A 55 2.98 1.56 -5.53
CA GLN A 55 4.12 2.29 -6.07
C GLN A 55 4.40 3.50 -5.21
N HIS A 56 5.68 3.76 -4.97
CA HIS A 56 6.14 4.95 -4.28
C HIS A 56 7.10 5.65 -5.22
N SER A 57 6.64 6.74 -5.82
CA SER A 57 7.40 7.53 -6.80
C SER A 57 8.45 8.35 -6.06
N LYS A 58 9.69 7.84 -5.98
CA LYS A 58 10.84 8.51 -5.34
C LYS A 58 11.87 9.02 -6.34
N THR A 59 11.75 8.63 -7.60
CA THR A 59 12.55 9.18 -8.70
C THR A 59 11.67 9.57 -9.88
N LYS A 60 12.19 10.43 -10.75
CA LYS A 60 11.53 10.80 -12.00
C LYS A 60 11.24 9.58 -12.88
N GLU A 61 12.16 8.63 -12.95
CA GLU A 61 11.98 7.42 -13.76
C GLU A 61 10.86 6.52 -13.22
N GLU A 62 10.69 6.44 -11.90
CA GLU A 62 9.57 5.72 -11.28
C GLU A 62 8.24 6.40 -11.60
N PHE A 63 8.21 7.73 -11.50
CA PHE A 63 7.05 8.54 -11.87
C PHE A 63 6.69 8.41 -13.36
N ASP A 64 7.66 8.54 -14.27
CA ASP A 64 7.43 8.44 -15.72
C ASP A 64 6.90 7.06 -16.13
N ARG A 65 7.29 6.01 -15.40
CA ARG A 65 6.78 4.64 -15.62
C ARG A 65 5.35 4.47 -15.13
N LEU A 66 4.93 5.21 -14.10
CA LEU A 66 3.64 5.04 -13.47
C LEU A 66 2.48 5.27 -14.44
N THR A 67 2.59 6.27 -15.34
CA THR A 67 1.59 6.53 -16.38
C THR A 67 1.28 5.27 -17.18
N SER A 68 2.31 4.59 -17.68
CA SER A 68 2.14 3.36 -18.46
C SER A 68 1.50 2.23 -17.64
N VAL A 69 1.79 2.16 -16.33
CA VAL A 69 1.19 1.16 -15.45
C VAL A 69 -0.30 1.44 -15.23
N ILE A 70 -0.66 2.70 -15.01
CA ILE A 70 -2.05 3.11 -14.76
C ILE A 70 -2.91 2.94 -16.02
N GLU A 71 -2.41 3.31 -17.20
CA GLU A 71 -3.12 3.18 -18.47
C GLU A 71 -3.31 1.72 -18.92
N ASN A 72 -2.54 0.79 -18.35
CA ASN A 72 -2.61 -0.64 -18.67
C ASN A 72 -2.96 -1.49 -17.44
N ARG A 73 -3.62 -0.91 -16.43
CA ARG A 73 -3.89 -1.59 -15.15
C ARG A 73 -4.91 -2.72 -15.26
N ASN A 74 -5.88 -2.62 -16.17
CA ASN A 74 -6.78 -3.72 -16.56
C ASN A 74 -7.41 -4.46 -15.35
N GLY A 75 -8.03 -3.71 -14.43
CA GLY A 75 -8.63 -4.27 -13.21
C GLY A 75 -7.69 -4.39 -12.02
N ARG A 76 -6.39 -4.11 -12.17
CA ARG A 76 -5.45 -4.05 -11.05
C ARG A 76 -5.69 -2.78 -10.22
N ILE A 77 -5.74 -2.95 -8.91
CA ILE A 77 -5.73 -1.85 -7.94
C ILE A 77 -4.31 -1.27 -7.91
N ILE A 78 -4.16 -0.02 -8.33
CA ILE A 78 -2.91 0.72 -8.24
C ILE A 78 -3.02 1.70 -7.07
N ILE A 79 -2.02 1.67 -6.18
CA ILE A 79 -1.88 2.62 -5.07
C ILE A 79 -0.57 3.38 -5.31
N GLU A 80 -0.65 4.69 -5.55
CA GLU A 80 0.52 5.57 -5.63
C GLU A 80 0.75 6.29 -4.30
N MET A 81 2.02 6.40 -3.89
CA MET A 81 2.47 7.22 -2.78
C MET A 81 3.45 8.28 -3.29
N VAL A 82 3.19 9.55 -2.94
CA VAL A 82 4.03 10.69 -3.32
C VAL A 82 4.34 11.52 -2.09
N ASP A 83 5.63 11.86 -1.91
CA ASP A 83 6.09 12.78 -0.89
C ASP A 83 6.38 14.15 -1.53
N ALA A 84 5.67 15.19 -1.11
CA ALA A 84 5.78 16.53 -1.68
C ALA A 84 5.72 17.63 -0.61
N THR A 85 6.24 18.82 -0.95
CA THR A 85 6.25 19.99 -0.06
C THR A 85 5.25 21.03 -0.53
N VAL A 86 4.49 21.63 0.38
CA VAL A 86 3.63 22.79 0.08
C VAL A 86 4.50 24.02 -0.15
N LEU A 87 4.38 24.64 -1.32
CA LEU A 87 5.27 25.72 -1.80
C LEU A 87 4.77 27.12 -1.45
N ASP A 88 3.45 27.30 -1.33
CA ASP A 88 2.83 28.61 -1.11
C ASP A 88 1.54 28.55 -0.27
N GLY A 89 0.98 29.73 0.03
CA GLY A 89 -0.25 29.86 0.80
C GLY A 89 -1.51 29.47 0.03
N ASP A 90 -1.40 29.18 -1.26
CA ASP A 90 -2.51 28.71 -2.08
C ASP A 90 -2.60 27.17 -2.05
N GLY A 91 -1.70 26.48 -1.34
CA GLY A 91 -1.69 25.03 -1.23
C GLY A 91 -1.10 24.34 -2.47
N ASN A 92 -0.35 25.06 -3.31
CA ASN A 92 0.37 24.42 -4.41
C ASN A 92 1.56 23.65 -3.84
N GLY A 93 1.70 22.38 -4.19
CA GLY A 93 2.77 21.53 -3.73
C GLY A 93 3.53 20.88 -4.88
N SER A 94 4.77 20.50 -4.60
CA SER A 94 5.61 19.75 -5.54
C SER A 94 6.53 18.77 -4.82
N ASP A 95 6.83 17.66 -5.47
CA ASP A 95 7.95 16.80 -5.10
C ASP A 95 9.30 17.37 -5.65
N SER A 96 10.40 16.65 -5.45
CA SER A 96 11.73 17.05 -5.93
C SER A 96 11.93 16.96 -7.46
N PHE A 97 11.00 16.35 -8.19
CA PHE A 97 11.09 16.14 -9.65
C PHE A 97 10.09 16.99 -10.45
N GLY A 98 9.23 17.75 -9.76
CA GLY A 98 8.28 18.69 -10.35
C GLY A 98 6.85 18.15 -10.47
N PHE A 99 6.51 17.05 -9.79
CA PHE A 99 5.14 16.54 -9.75
C PHE A 99 4.27 17.46 -8.92
N TYR A 100 3.24 18.03 -9.55
CA TYR A 100 2.33 18.97 -8.93
C TYR A 100 1.23 18.28 -8.13
N VAL A 101 1.00 18.75 -6.91
CA VAL A 101 -0.14 18.34 -6.07
C VAL A 101 -0.81 19.57 -5.46
N LYS A 102 -2.15 19.64 -5.56
CA LYS A 102 -2.94 20.65 -4.84
C LYS A 102 -3.34 20.12 -3.47
N TYR A 103 -3.02 20.86 -2.42
CA TYR A 103 -3.35 20.56 -1.03
C TYR A 103 -4.46 21.46 -0.49
N ASP A 104 -5.19 20.95 0.51
CA ASP A 104 -6.21 21.70 1.23
C ASP A 104 -5.56 22.74 2.16
N THR A 105 -5.81 24.02 1.87
CA THR A 105 -5.25 25.16 2.62
C THR A 105 -5.82 25.31 4.03
N GLY A 106 -6.95 24.65 4.33
CA GLY A 106 -7.50 24.57 5.69
C GLY A 106 -6.78 23.53 6.57
N GLN A 107 -6.02 22.61 5.97
CA GLN A 107 -5.34 21.53 6.67
C GLN A 107 -3.81 21.67 6.64
N PHE A 108 -3.26 22.19 5.56
CA PHE A 108 -1.81 22.24 5.33
C PHE A 108 -1.34 23.65 4.98
N SER A 109 -0.14 23.98 5.43
CA SER A 109 0.51 25.28 5.29
C SER A 109 1.78 25.18 4.45
N LYS A 110 2.21 26.33 3.90
CA LYS A 110 3.50 26.44 3.21
C LYS A 110 4.64 25.87 4.07
N GLY A 111 5.45 25.01 3.46
CA GLY A 111 6.58 24.35 4.10
C GLY A 111 6.26 22.96 4.62
N ASP A 112 4.99 22.60 4.78
CA ASP A 112 4.59 21.27 5.22
C ASP A 112 5.03 20.21 4.21
N LYS A 113 5.55 19.10 4.74
CA LYS A 113 5.87 17.91 3.94
C LYS A 113 4.75 16.90 4.09
N ILE A 114 4.14 16.55 2.97
CA ILE A 114 2.94 15.74 2.92
C ILE A 114 3.22 14.48 2.11
N ARG A 115 2.79 13.33 2.64
CA ARG A 115 2.63 12.11 1.88
C ARG A 115 1.19 12.01 1.39
N SER A 116 1.02 12.01 0.08
CA SER A 116 -0.24 11.77 -0.58
C SER A 116 -0.32 10.30 -1.00
N VAL A 117 -1.45 9.65 -0.71
CA VAL A 117 -1.77 8.30 -1.17
C VAL A 117 -2.95 8.39 -2.13
N PHE A 118 -2.76 7.94 -3.36
CA PHE A 118 -3.79 7.90 -4.40
C PHE A 118 -4.16 6.45 -4.72
N VAL A 119 -5.45 6.16 -4.78
CA VAL A 119 -5.97 4.87 -5.24
C VAL A 119 -6.76 5.10 -6.52
N TYR A 120 -6.31 4.48 -7.60
CA TYR A 120 -6.94 4.60 -8.91
C TYR A 120 -8.14 3.67 -9.03
N ASN A 121 -9.16 4.13 -9.77
CA ASN A 121 -10.33 3.33 -10.09
C ASN A 121 -9.92 2.07 -10.87
N PRO A 122 -10.08 0.85 -10.35
CA PRO A 122 -9.71 -0.36 -11.09
C PRO A 122 -10.60 -0.61 -12.32
N ASP A 123 -11.79 0.00 -12.38
CA ASP A 123 -12.77 -0.23 -13.45
C ASP A 123 -12.48 0.55 -14.74
N THR A 124 -11.60 1.55 -14.68
CA THR A 124 -11.17 2.33 -15.85
C THR A 124 -9.66 2.19 -16.03
N ASN A 125 -9.12 2.79 -17.10
CA ASN A 125 -7.67 2.93 -17.32
C ASN A 125 -7.24 4.42 -17.38
N TYR A 126 -8.10 5.35 -16.94
CA TYR A 126 -7.78 6.78 -16.91
C TYR A 126 -6.78 7.10 -15.80
N PHE A 127 -5.84 8.00 -16.06
CA PHE A 127 -4.76 8.36 -15.12
C PHE A 127 -5.22 9.33 -14.02
N ASP A 128 -6.32 10.03 -14.24
CA ASP A 128 -6.91 11.02 -13.34
C ASP A 128 -8.13 10.47 -12.56
N ASP A 129 -8.54 9.23 -12.85
CA ASP A 129 -9.67 8.57 -12.18
C ASP A 129 -9.23 7.97 -10.83
N ILE A 130 -9.20 8.82 -9.81
CA ILE A 130 -8.82 8.51 -8.44
C ILE A 130 -10.08 8.35 -7.59
N VAL A 131 -10.27 7.18 -6.99
CA VAL A 131 -11.43 6.87 -6.13
C VAL A 131 -11.19 7.18 -4.66
N TYR A 132 -9.92 7.27 -4.26
CA TYR A 132 -9.56 7.64 -2.90
C TYR A 132 -8.22 8.38 -2.88
N ARG A 133 -8.19 9.45 -2.10
CA ARG A 133 -6.98 10.21 -1.79
C ARG A 133 -6.88 10.41 -0.29
N ARG A 134 -5.67 10.26 0.25
CA ARG A 134 -5.35 10.66 1.63
C ARG A 134 -4.05 11.41 1.68
N ASP A 135 -4.08 12.56 2.32
CA ASP A 135 -2.91 13.40 2.57
C ASP A 135 -2.54 13.33 4.04
N GLN A 136 -1.26 13.14 4.34
CA GLN A 136 -0.75 13.03 5.71
C GLN A 136 0.54 13.85 5.88
N LEU A 137 0.57 14.70 6.90
CA LEU A 137 1.79 15.37 7.34
C LEU A 137 2.82 14.32 7.80
N ILE A 138 4.04 14.39 7.29
CA ILE A 138 5.11 13.44 7.60
C ILE A 138 6.25 14.05 8.42
N GLU A 139 6.36 15.38 8.47
CA GLU A 139 7.33 16.13 9.28
C GLU A 139 6.73 17.43 9.82
#